data_AF-A0A925BJS0-F1
#
_entry.id   AF-A0A925BJS0-F1
#
_cell.length_a   1.000
_cell.length_b   1.000
_cell.length_c   1.000
_cell.angle_alpha   90.00
_cell.angle_beta   90.00
_cell.angle_gamma   90.00
#
_symmetry.space_group_name_H-M   'P 1'
#
loop_
_entity.id
_entity.type
_entity.pdbx_description
1 polymer ?
#
loop_
_entity_poly.entity_id
_entity_poly.type
_entity_poly.pdbx_seq_one_letter_code
_entity_poly.pdbx_strand_id
1 'polypeptide(L)'
;MSSRPVNPVQHTSSQNGGPAKGRPTKRQYVRFAFYKIDPLWRRLPPEEQADQKRELSETIQNFGRRMLLRPFSLMGTRADAELLLWQIAESIEPFQQLATAMMSTRMGGYLTLEHSLLSQTKRSVYEIKDPSGEEREQLIVQVTDAKYLFIYPFVKTRNWYRMPLDARQVVMDEHITVGRKYPAVKLNTTYSFGLDDQEFVVAFETDEPADFLDLVQELRETESSLYTLRDTPLFSCVRMGLDQALDSLGGPAIAVEDEPEEAREVWVEVGPLDDFAPGTTRVIYLDGQQAALFNVGGKLYAISNRCSHARGPLSEGAVSCDESDNCTVVCPWHYAKYDLATGQVVDGIASAPVAKYEVDVRDGVIYVGRVPQIEAI
;
A
#
# COMPACT_ATOMS: atom_id res chain seq x y z
N MET A 1 14.38 -69.66 -22.25
CA MET A 1 15.48 -68.66 -22.20
C MET A 1 15.04 -67.55 -21.26
N SER A 2 15.92 -67.21 -20.32
CA SER A 2 15.61 -66.75 -18.97
C SER A 2 15.13 -65.29 -18.89
N SER A 3 14.00 -65.08 -18.23
CA SER A 3 13.50 -63.80 -17.73
C SER A 3 14.43 -63.27 -16.63
N ARG A 4 15.13 -62.16 -16.88
CA ARG A 4 15.90 -61.44 -15.85
C ARG A 4 15.00 -60.49 -15.05
N PRO A 5 15.08 -60.50 -13.71
CA PRO A 5 14.34 -59.56 -12.87
C PRO A 5 15.04 -58.20 -12.84
N VAL A 6 14.26 -57.13 -12.95
CA VAL A 6 14.73 -55.76 -12.68
C VAL A 6 14.60 -55.54 -11.18
N ASN A 7 15.72 -55.50 -10.47
CA ASN A 7 15.77 -55.03 -9.07
C ASN A 7 15.64 -53.50 -9.03
N PRO A 8 14.86 -52.93 -8.10
CA PRO A 8 14.75 -51.48 -7.93
C PRO A 8 16.05 -50.94 -7.33
N VAL A 9 16.62 -49.91 -7.96
CA VAL A 9 17.73 -49.14 -7.38
C VAL A 9 17.16 -48.30 -6.24
N GLN A 10 17.57 -48.63 -5.03
CA GLN A 10 17.40 -47.79 -3.85
C GLN A 10 18.17 -46.48 -4.05
N HIS A 11 17.45 -45.37 -4.23
CA HIS A 11 18.04 -44.05 -4.01
C HIS A 11 17.97 -43.72 -2.54
N THR A 12 19.12 -43.76 -1.90
CA THR A 12 19.36 -43.26 -0.54
C THR A 12 19.09 -41.76 -0.49
N SER A 13 18.33 -41.39 0.52
CA SER A 13 18.04 -40.02 0.92
C SER A 13 19.31 -39.26 1.31
N SER A 14 19.55 -38.13 0.65
CA SER A 14 20.40 -37.05 1.16
C SER A 14 19.53 -35.80 1.19
N GLN A 15 18.93 -35.55 2.36
CA GLN A 15 18.33 -34.28 2.71
C GLN A 15 19.47 -33.28 2.98
N ASN A 16 19.55 -32.22 2.19
CA ASN A 16 20.14 -30.94 2.63
C ASN A 16 19.75 -29.84 1.65
N GLY A 17 18.94 -28.90 2.13
CA GLY A 17 18.51 -27.70 1.42
C GLY A 17 17.45 -27.00 2.25
N GLY A 18 17.89 -26.08 3.12
CA GLY A 18 17.06 -25.40 4.12
C GLY A 18 15.89 -24.60 3.53
N PRO A 19 15.03 -24.02 4.39
CA PRO A 19 13.85 -23.29 3.94
C PRO A 19 14.29 -22.09 3.10
N ALA A 20 13.79 -22.02 1.86
CA ALA A 20 13.96 -20.85 1.01
C ALA A 20 13.36 -19.63 1.74
N LYS A 21 14.25 -18.76 2.23
CA LYS A 21 13.89 -17.45 2.79
C LYS A 21 13.47 -16.54 1.64
N GLY A 22 12.16 -16.30 1.49
CA GLY A 22 11.61 -15.49 0.41
C GLY A 22 11.20 -14.09 0.90
N ARG A 23 11.52 -13.08 0.07
CA ARG A 23 10.91 -11.73 -0.02
C ARG A 23 9.38 -11.77 0.18
N PRO A 24 8.63 -10.66 0.34
CA PRO A 24 7.17 -10.79 0.44
C PRO A 24 6.67 -11.40 -0.89
N THR A 25 6.17 -12.63 -0.82
CA THR A 25 6.20 -13.59 -1.95
C THR A 25 4.95 -13.57 -2.83
N LYS A 26 3.94 -12.74 -2.52
CA LYS A 26 2.61 -12.83 -3.15
C LYS A 26 2.17 -11.50 -3.77
N ARG A 27 1.47 -11.63 -4.91
CA ARG A 27 0.79 -10.51 -5.57
C ARG A 27 -0.34 -10.00 -4.69
N GLN A 28 -0.58 -8.70 -4.72
CA GLN A 28 -1.67 -8.04 -4.01
C GLN A 28 -2.80 -7.74 -4.97
N TYR A 29 -4.03 -8.00 -4.54
CA TYR A 29 -5.21 -7.44 -5.16
C TYR A 29 -5.39 -6.00 -4.69
N VAL A 30 -5.83 -5.16 -5.60
CA VAL A 30 -6.03 -3.72 -5.38
C VAL A 30 -7.42 -3.38 -5.88
N ARG A 31 -8.17 -2.63 -5.09
CA ARG A 31 -9.50 -2.17 -5.45
C ARG A 31 -9.66 -0.70 -5.11
N PHE A 32 -10.12 0.07 -6.08
CA PHE A 32 -10.55 1.46 -5.87
C PHE A 32 -12.08 1.48 -5.90
N ALA A 33 -12.72 1.61 -4.74
CA ALA A 33 -14.17 1.60 -4.60
C ALA A 33 -14.68 3.03 -4.36
N PHE A 34 -15.46 3.55 -5.30
CA PHE A 34 -15.96 4.92 -5.30
C PHE A 34 -17.45 4.92 -4.98
N TYR A 35 -17.82 5.68 -3.95
CA TYR A 35 -19.17 5.78 -3.45
C TYR A 35 -19.73 7.18 -3.65
N LYS A 36 -21.04 7.23 -3.88
CA LYS A 36 -21.86 8.44 -3.88
C LYS A 36 -22.94 8.32 -2.82
N ILE A 37 -23.16 9.39 -2.06
CA ILE A 37 -24.22 9.43 -1.06
C ILE A 37 -25.53 9.87 -1.73
N ASP A 38 -26.62 9.19 -1.38
CA ASP A 38 -27.96 9.64 -1.73
C ASP A 38 -28.22 10.99 -1.04
N PRO A 39 -28.62 12.05 -1.76
CA PRO A 39 -28.97 13.34 -1.17
C PRO A 39 -30.04 13.28 -0.07
N LEU A 40 -30.87 12.24 -0.01
CA LEU A 40 -31.84 12.01 1.07
C LEU A 40 -31.17 11.86 2.43
N TRP A 41 -29.97 11.26 2.49
CA TRP A 41 -29.23 11.10 3.74
C TRP A 41 -28.93 12.45 4.42
N ARG A 42 -28.59 13.47 3.61
CA ARG A 42 -28.30 14.84 4.10
C ARG A 42 -29.51 15.53 4.73
N ARG A 43 -30.71 14.99 4.53
CA ARG A 43 -31.97 15.53 5.07
C ARG A 43 -32.40 14.86 6.38
N LEU A 44 -31.68 13.82 6.81
CA LEU A 44 -31.94 13.17 8.09
C LEU A 44 -31.67 14.12 9.26
N PRO A 45 -32.21 13.85 10.47
CA PRO A 45 -31.84 14.59 11.67
C PRO A 45 -30.31 14.61 11.88
N PRO A 46 -29.72 15.74 12.31
CA PRO A 46 -28.27 15.87 12.47
C PRO A 46 -27.64 14.80 13.38
N GLU A 47 -28.31 14.46 14.48
CA GLU A 47 -27.89 13.40 15.42
C GLU A 47 -27.84 12.03 14.73
N GLU A 48 -28.86 11.71 13.93
CA GLU A 48 -28.91 10.47 13.16
C GLU A 48 -27.77 10.42 12.12
N GLN A 49 -27.49 11.53 11.42
CA GLN A 49 -26.35 11.60 10.49
C GLN A 49 -25.03 11.31 11.21
N ALA A 50 -24.79 11.91 12.38
CA ALA A 50 -23.56 11.70 13.16
C ALA A 50 -23.41 10.25 13.63
N ASP A 51 -24.48 9.64 14.16
CA ASP A 51 -24.46 8.25 14.61
C ASP A 51 -24.24 7.26 13.46
N GLN A 52 -24.85 7.53 12.31
CA GLN A 52 -24.65 6.72 11.10
C GLN A 52 -23.21 6.81 10.57
N LYS A 53 -22.58 7.99 10.61
CA LYS A 53 -21.16 8.14 10.26
C LYS A 53 -20.25 7.34 11.21
N ARG A 54 -20.47 7.43 12.53
CA ARG A 54 -19.65 6.70 13.52
C ARG A 54 -19.74 5.19 13.32
N GLU A 55 -20.96 4.68 13.16
CA GLU A 55 -21.20 3.25 12.88
C GLU A 55 -20.48 2.80 11.60
N LEU A 56 -20.56 3.58 10.52
CA LEU A 56 -19.87 3.27 9.27
C LEU A 56 -18.35 3.34 9.44
N SER A 57 -17.84 4.35 10.13
CA SER A 57 -16.41 4.54 10.38
C SER A 57 -15.83 3.36 11.17
N GLU A 58 -16.43 3.02 12.31
CA GLU A 58 -16.05 1.87 13.13
C GLU A 58 -16.10 0.58 12.31
N THR A 59 -17.15 0.40 11.50
CA THR A 59 -17.28 -0.77 10.61
C THR A 59 -16.12 -0.86 9.64
N ILE A 60 -15.73 0.23 8.98
CA ILE A 60 -14.60 0.26 8.04
C ILE A 60 -13.27 0.04 8.76
N GLN A 61 -13.04 0.69 9.90
CA GLN A 61 -11.79 0.60 10.67
C GLN A 61 -11.52 -0.84 11.15
N ASN A 62 -12.57 -1.60 11.49
CA ASN A 62 -12.45 -3.01 11.86
C ASN A 62 -11.84 -3.92 10.77
N PHE A 63 -11.80 -3.45 9.52
CA PHE A 63 -11.13 -4.17 8.41
C PHE A 63 -9.66 -3.78 8.22
N GLY A 64 -9.16 -2.75 8.90
CA GLY A 64 -7.78 -2.28 8.76
C GLY A 64 -6.71 -3.32 9.14
N ARG A 65 -7.08 -4.31 9.98
CA ARG A 65 -6.21 -5.46 10.31
C ARG A 65 -6.12 -6.50 9.18
N ARG A 66 -7.07 -6.50 8.22
CA ARG A 66 -7.19 -7.51 7.15
C ARG A 66 -6.68 -7.02 5.79
N MET A 67 -6.66 -5.71 5.60
CA MET A 67 -6.24 -5.07 4.35
C MET A 67 -5.75 -3.65 4.63
N LEU A 68 -4.92 -3.12 3.73
CA LEU A 68 -4.65 -1.68 3.74
C LEU A 68 -5.86 -0.95 3.16
N LEU A 69 -6.31 0.08 3.86
CA LEU A 69 -7.51 0.84 3.54
C LEU A 69 -7.21 2.32 3.67
N ARG A 70 -7.34 3.08 2.59
CA ARG A 70 -7.10 4.53 2.57
C ARG A 70 -8.31 5.28 2.03
N PRO A 71 -8.89 6.19 2.82
CA PRO A 71 -9.99 7.02 2.38
C PRO A 71 -9.51 8.27 1.66
N PHE A 72 -10.28 8.68 0.66
CA PHE A 72 -10.10 9.94 -0.05
C PHE A 72 -11.45 10.58 -0.31
N SER A 73 -11.49 11.91 -0.30
CA SER A 73 -12.66 12.67 -0.74
C SER A 73 -12.55 13.03 -2.22
N LEU A 74 -13.67 12.92 -2.92
CA LEU A 74 -13.88 13.47 -4.26
C LEU A 74 -14.93 14.59 -4.25
N MET A 75 -15.37 14.99 -3.06
CA MET A 75 -16.34 16.06 -2.89
C MET A 75 -15.84 17.34 -3.57
N GLY A 76 -16.60 17.85 -4.54
CA GLY A 76 -16.26 19.05 -5.30
C GLY A 76 -15.31 18.84 -6.48
N THR A 77 -14.67 17.67 -6.62
CA THR A 77 -13.81 17.35 -7.77
C THR A 77 -14.50 16.48 -8.82
N ARG A 78 -15.49 15.65 -8.41
CA ARG A 78 -16.35 14.89 -9.33
C ARG A 78 -17.82 14.93 -8.91
N ALA A 79 -18.71 14.82 -9.90
CA ALA A 79 -20.16 14.87 -9.70
C ALA A 79 -20.80 13.49 -9.41
N ASP A 80 -20.11 12.42 -9.76
CA ASP A 80 -20.58 11.04 -9.77
C ASP A 80 -19.93 10.16 -8.70
N ALA A 81 -18.99 10.68 -7.89
CA ALA A 81 -18.53 10.02 -6.67
C ALA A 81 -17.99 11.06 -5.68
N GLU A 82 -18.10 10.75 -4.39
CA GLU A 82 -17.76 11.68 -3.31
C GLU A 82 -16.79 11.06 -2.28
N LEU A 83 -16.79 9.74 -2.14
CA LEU A 83 -15.87 8.99 -1.26
C LEU A 83 -15.15 7.91 -2.07
N LEU A 84 -13.84 7.79 -1.91
CA LEU A 84 -13.06 6.66 -2.38
C LEU A 84 -12.49 5.90 -1.19
N LEU A 85 -12.62 4.58 -1.22
CA LEU A 85 -11.85 3.67 -0.38
C LEU A 85 -10.86 2.89 -1.27
N TRP A 86 -9.57 3.21 -1.15
CA TRP A 86 -8.50 2.45 -1.77
C TRP A 86 -8.14 1.26 -0.88
N GLN A 87 -8.35 0.05 -1.39
CA GLN A 87 -8.24 -1.22 -0.66
C GLN A 87 -7.14 -2.09 -1.27
N ILE A 88 -6.26 -2.66 -0.44
CA ILE A 88 -5.18 -3.55 -0.88
C ILE A 88 -5.09 -4.75 0.05
N ALA A 89 -5.19 -5.95 -0.52
CA ALA A 89 -5.20 -7.21 0.22
C ALA A 89 -4.48 -8.33 -0.56
N GLU A 90 -4.12 -9.42 0.12
CA GLU A 90 -3.52 -10.60 -0.53
C GLU A 90 -4.57 -11.51 -1.21
N SER A 91 -5.86 -11.29 -0.93
CA SER A 91 -6.98 -12.03 -1.50
C SER A 91 -8.19 -11.12 -1.71
N ILE A 92 -9.22 -11.58 -2.45
CA ILE A 92 -10.37 -10.75 -2.83
C ILE A 92 -11.46 -10.75 -1.76
N GLU A 93 -11.55 -11.79 -0.94
CA GLU A 93 -12.60 -12.00 0.06
C GLU A 93 -12.75 -10.82 1.03
N PRO A 94 -11.67 -10.18 1.54
CA PRO A 94 -11.82 -9.02 2.41
C PRO A 94 -12.60 -7.88 1.77
N PHE A 95 -12.45 -7.63 0.46
CA PHE A 95 -13.17 -6.57 -0.25
C PHE A 95 -14.68 -6.84 -0.31
N GLN A 96 -15.07 -8.10 -0.51
CA GLN A 96 -16.46 -8.51 -0.52
C GLN A 96 -17.08 -8.45 0.89
N GLN A 97 -16.33 -8.88 1.91
CA GLN A 97 -16.77 -8.82 3.30
C GLN A 97 -16.95 -7.38 3.78
N LEU A 98 -16.00 -6.49 3.46
CA LEU A 98 -16.12 -5.06 3.78
C LEU A 98 -17.33 -4.43 3.10
N ALA A 99 -17.53 -4.69 1.81
CA ALA A 99 -18.70 -4.19 1.09
C ALA A 99 -20.01 -4.66 1.75
N THR A 100 -20.09 -5.94 2.14
CA THR A 100 -21.25 -6.49 2.85
C THR A 100 -21.48 -5.80 4.19
N ALA A 101 -20.41 -5.62 4.98
CA ALA A 101 -20.49 -4.97 6.28
C ALA A 101 -20.92 -3.50 6.16
N MET A 102 -20.32 -2.75 5.24
CA MET A 102 -20.70 -1.36 4.96
C MET A 102 -22.18 -1.24 4.57
N MET A 103 -22.65 -2.09 3.65
CA MET A 103 -24.05 -2.09 3.20
C MET A 103 -25.04 -2.57 4.29
N SER A 104 -24.55 -3.18 5.37
CA SER A 104 -25.37 -3.58 6.52
C SER A 104 -25.51 -2.47 7.57
N THR A 105 -24.73 -1.39 7.46
CA THR A 105 -24.86 -0.22 8.34
C THR A 105 -26.06 0.63 7.94
N ARG A 106 -26.55 1.46 8.86
CA ARG A 106 -27.62 2.43 8.56
C ARG A 106 -27.26 3.41 7.43
N MET A 107 -26.00 3.89 7.39
CA MET A 107 -25.52 4.76 6.31
C MET A 107 -25.37 4.01 4.98
N GLY A 108 -25.07 2.71 5.04
CA GLY A 108 -24.90 1.84 3.87
C GLY A 108 -26.07 1.87 2.90
N GLY A 109 -27.30 1.96 3.42
CA GLY A 109 -28.51 2.07 2.61
C GLY A 109 -28.60 3.35 1.75
N TYR A 110 -27.76 4.34 2.02
CA TYR A 110 -27.66 5.59 1.24
C TYR A 110 -26.41 5.65 0.37
N LEU A 111 -25.53 4.64 0.42
CA LEU A 111 -24.30 4.62 -0.37
C LEU A 111 -24.51 3.82 -1.65
N THR A 112 -24.25 4.46 -2.80
CA THR A 112 -24.18 3.78 -4.10
C THR A 112 -22.72 3.58 -4.48
N LEU A 113 -22.33 2.34 -4.80
CA LEU A 113 -21.03 2.04 -5.40
C LEU A 113 -21.06 2.40 -6.89
N GLU A 114 -20.55 3.57 -7.24
CA GLU A 114 -20.63 4.11 -8.60
C GLU A 114 -19.52 3.60 -9.50
N HIS A 115 -18.32 3.43 -8.96
CA HIS A 115 -17.19 2.85 -9.68
C HIS A 115 -16.45 1.86 -8.79
N SER A 116 -15.94 0.78 -9.39
CA SER A 116 -15.12 -0.21 -8.70
C SER A 116 -14.06 -0.70 -9.67
N LEU A 117 -12.80 -0.29 -9.47
CA LEU A 117 -11.69 -0.72 -10.32
C LEU A 117 -10.91 -1.81 -9.59
N LEU A 118 -11.09 -3.08 -9.99
CA LEU A 118 -10.38 -4.23 -9.43
C LEU A 118 -9.17 -4.59 -10.27
N SER A 119 -8.02 -4.73 -9.63
CA SER A 119 -6.75 -5.06 -10.28
C SER A 119 -5.83 -5.87 -9.36
N GLN A 120 -4.67 -6.28 -9.88
CA GLN A 120 -3.64 -6.99 -9.15
C GLN A 120 -2.24 -6.43 -9.49
N THR A 121 -1.32 -6.45 -8.54
CA THR A 121 0.09 -6.19 -8.80
C THR A 121 0.70 -7.30 -9.66
N LYS A 122 1.59 -6.93 -10.58
CA LYS A 122 2.26 -7.85 -11.49
C LYS A 122 3.58 -7.25 -11.94
N ARG A 123 4.60 -8.10 -12.13
CA ARG A 123 5.87 -7.68 -12.73
C ARG A 123 5.63 -7.09 -14.12
N SER A 124 6.23 -5.92 -14.39
CA SER A 124 6.24 -5.31 -15.71
C SER A 124 6.83 -6.28 -16.73
N VAL A 125 6.26 -6.30 -17.94
CA VAL A 125 6.84 -7.03 -19.09
C VAL A 125 7.92 -6.23 -19.79
N TYR A 126 8.05 -4.95 -19.46
CA TYR A 126 9.05 -4.03 -19.99
C TYR A 126 10.20 -3.87 -19.03
N GLU A 127 11.41 -3.81 -19.57
CA GLU A 127 12.61 -3.48 -18.83
C GLU A 127 12.59 -2.00 -18.48
N ILE A 128 12.57 -1.67 -17.19
CA ILE A 128 12.62 -0.29 -16.71
C ILE A 128 13.99 -0.09 -16.08
N LYS A 129 14.93 0.48 -16.85
CA LYS A 129 16.31 0.69 -16.40
C LYS A 129 16.38 1.87 -15.44
N ASP A 130 16.38 1.63 -14.13
CA ASP A 130 16.67 2.67 -13.13
C ASP A 130 18.09 3.23 -13.36
N PRO A 131 18.35 4.54 -13.29
CA PRO A 131 19.72 5.08 -13.26
C PRO A 131 20.65 4.42 -12.24
N SER A 132 20.09 3.84 -11.16
CA SER A 132 20.84 3.06 -10.16
C SER A 132 21.20 1.64 -10.60
N GLY A 133 20.62 1.13 -11.70
CA GLY A 133 20.86 -0.21 -12.24
C GLY A 133 20.01 -1.34 -11.65
N GLU A 134 19.07 -1.06 -10.73
CA GLU A 134 18.23 -2.11 -10.12
C GLU A 134 16.88 -2.34 -10.83
N GLU A 135 16.53 -3.61 -11.06
CA GLU A 135 15.19 -4.01 -11.47
C GLU A 135 14.21 -3.90 -10.29
N ARG A 136 13.26 -2.95 -10.35
CA ARG A 136 12.21 -2.85 -9.33
C ARG A 136 11.10 -3.88 -9.58
N GLU A 137 11.08 -4.94 -8.79
CA GLU A 137 9.94 -5.87 -8.73
C GLU A 137 8.76 -5.25 -7.96
N GLN A 138 7.85 -4.57 -8.65
CA GLN A 138 6.62 -4.02 -8.04
C GLN A 138 5.54 -5.11 -7.87
N LEU A 139 5.80 -6.09 -7.01
CA LEU A 139 4.81 -7.08 -6.58
C LEU A 139 3.91 -6.57 -5.44
N ILE A 140 4.27 -5.42 -4.87
CA ILE A 140 3.60 -4.78 -3.74
C ILE A 140 3.38 -3.32 -4.11
N VAL A 141 2.21 -2.79 -3.77
CA VAL A 141 1.92 -1.36 -3.98
C VAL A 141 2.77 -0.51 -3.05
N GLN A 142 3.38 0.54 -3.60
CA GLN A 142 4.16 1.51 -2.85
C GLN A 142 3.33 2.76 -2.61
N VAL A 143 2.61 2.73 -1.50
CA VAL A 143 1.76 3.84 -1.06
C VAL A 143 2.63 4.97 -0.46
N THR A 144 2.23 6.22 -0.69
CA THR A 144 2.90 7.41 -0.15
C THR A 144 1.96 8.27 0.69
N ASP A 145 2.48 9.28 1.39
CA ASP A 145 1.67 10.22 2.18
C ASP A 145 1.34 11.50 1.40
N ALA A 146 1.44 11.45 0.08
CA ALA A 146 1.02 12.57 -0.76
C ALA A 146 -0.45 12.93 -0.55
N LYS A 147 -0.76 14.22 -0.64
CA LYS A 147 -2.10 14.76 -0.43
C LYS A 147 -3.07 14.42 -1.54
N TYR A 148 -2.61 14.30 -2.78
CA TYR A 148 -3.48 14.08 -3.94
C TYR A 148 -3.24 12.71 -4.56
N LEU A 149 -4.34 12.12 -5.01
CA LEU A 149 -4.36 10.84 -5.71
C LEU A 149 -5.18 10.98 -7.00
N PHE A 150 -4.55 10.67 -8.14
CA PHE A 150 -5.20 10.65 -9.44
C PHE A 150 -5.27 9.22 -9.96
N ILE A 151 -6.47 8.75 -10.29
CA ILE A 151 -6.68 7.36 -10.72
C ILE A 151 -7.44 7.36 -12.04
N TYR A 152 -7.12 6.44 -12.94
CA TYR A 152 -7.98 6.12 -14.08
C TYR A 152 -7.78 4.68 -14.56
N PRO A 153 -8.85 4.05 -15.10
CA PRO A 153 -8.71 2.79 -15.83
C PRO A 153 -8.03 3.05 -17.17
N PHE A 154 -7.23 2.10 -17.64
CA PHE A 154 -6.53 2.22 -18.90
C PHE A 154 -6.68 0.96 -19.75
N VAL A 155 -6.97 1.15 -21.03
CA VAL A 155 -7.17 0.09 -22.03
C VAL A 155 -6.39 0.44 -23.27
N LYS A 156 -5.57 -0.49 -23.76
CA LYS A 156 -4.84 -0.38 -25.01
C LYS A 156 -5.67 -0.93 -26.18
N THR A 157 -5.38 -0.44 -27.39
CA THR A 157 -5.95 -0.99 -28.62
C THR A 157 -5.39 -2.38 -28.90
N ARG A 158 -6.11 -3.21 -29.66
CA ARG A 158 -5.61 -4.55 -30.06
C ARG A 158 -4.35 -4.49 -30.91
N ASN A 159 -4.11 -3.39 -31.63
CA ASN A 159 -2.90 -3.19 -32.42
C ASN A 159 -1.64 -3.15 -31.54
N TRP A 160 -1.74 -2.62 -30.32
CA TRP A 160 -0.66 -2.68 -29.34
C TRP A 160 -0.18 -4.12 -29.13
N TYR A 161 -1.11 -5.02 -28.82
CA TYR A 161 -0.79 -6.43 -28.53
C TYR A 161 -0.34 -7.23 -29.76
N ARG A 162 -0.55 -6.71 -30.97
CA ARG A 162 -0.03 -7.31 -32.22
C ARG A 162 1.41 -6.91 -32.50
N MET A 163 1.92 -5.86 -31.86
CA MET A 163 3.31 -5.45 -32.00
C MET A 163 4.25 -6.44 -31.30
N PRO A 164 5.40 -6.76 -31.92
CA PRO A 164 6.50 -7.42 -31.25
C PRO A 164 6.89 -6.74 -29.92
N LEU A 165 7.37 -7.53 -28.95
CA LEU A 165 7.66 -7.02 -27.60
C LEU A 165 8.77 -5.95 -27.60
N ASP A 166 9.80 -6.14 -28.39
CA ASP A 166 10.91 -5.19 -28.61
C ASP A 166 10.42 -3.86 -29.20
N ALA A 167 9.51 -3.91 -30.18
CA ALA A 167 8.88 -2.71 -30.71
C ALA A 167 8.07 -1.98 -29.63
N ARG A 168 7.31 -2.71 -28.80
CA ARG A 168 6.60 -2.11 -27.66
C ARG A 168 7.55 -1.55 -26.61
N GLN A 169 8.72 -2.16 -26.39
CA GLN A 169 9.74 -1.66 -25.47
C GLN A 169 10.23 -0.28 -25.90
N VAL A 170 10.55 -0.08 -27.18
CA VAL A 170 10.99 1.23 -27.71
C VAL A 170 9.94 2.32 -27.45
N VAL A 171 8.67 2.03 -27.72
CA VAL A 171 7.57 2.97 -27.44
C VAL A 171 7.42 3.24 -25.93
N MET A 172 7.61 2.23 -25.09
CA MET A 172 7.58 2.42 -23.64
C MET A 172 8.80 3.17 -23.11
N ASP A 173 9.98 3.04 -23.71
CA ASP A 173 11.18 3.77 -23.29
C ASP A 173 11.01 5.29 -23.45
N GLU A 174 10.38 5.75 -24.53
CA GLU A 174 9.97 7.14 -24.71
C GLU A 174 9.00 7.57 -23.59
N HIS A 175 7.92 6.79 -23.38
CA HIS A 175 6.92 7.06 -22.36
C HIS A 175 7.50 7.14 -20.94
N ILE A 176 8.42 6.22 -20.60
CA ILE A 176 9.15 6.19 -19.32
C ILE A 176 10.05 7.43 -19.20
N THR A 177 10.69 7.84 -20.29
CA THR A 177 11.56 9.03 -20.30
C THR A 177 10.78 10.30 -19.99
N VAL A 178 9.59 10.47 -20.56
CA VAL A 178 8.69 11.59 -20.22
C VAL A 178 8.29 11.51 -18.75
N GLY A 179 7.86 10.34 -18.26
CA GLY A 179 7.49 10.16 -16.85
C GLY A 179 8.60 10.55 -15.85
N ARG A 180 9.87 10.32 -16.20
CA ARG A 180 11.02 10.66 -15.35
C ARG A 180 11.26 12.16 -15.19
N LYS A 181 10.70 13.00 -16.06
CA LYS A 181 10.78 14.46 -15.92
C LYS A 181 10.00 14.98 -14.71
N TYR A 182 9.08 14.17 -14.18
CA TYR A 182 8.16 14.54 -13.10
C TYR A 182 8.37 13.67 -11.84
N PRO A 183 9.53 13.78 -11.15
CA PRO A 183 9.88 12.91 -10.04
C PRO A 183 8.99 13.08 -8.80
N ALA A 184 8.25 14.20 -8.68
CA ALA A 184 7.28 14.45 -7.62
C ALA A 184 6.01 13.59 -7.76
N VAL A 185 5.76 13.02 -8.95
CA VAL A 185 4.60 12.17 -9.21
C VAL A 185 4.99 10.70 -9.05
N LYS A 186 4.38 10.02 -8.06
CA LYS A 186 4.63 8.61 -7.78
C LYS A 186 3.56 7.74 -8.42
N LEU A 187 3.97 6.81 -9.28
CA LEU A 187 3.08 5.93 -10.02
C LEU A 187 2.99 4.55 -9.37
N ASN A 188 1.76 4.08 -9.20
CA ASN A 188 1.39 2.69 -8.93
C ASN A 188 0.54 2.16 -10.10
N THR A 189 1.10 1.26 -10.91
CA THR A 189 0.37 0.58 -11.99
C THR A 189 -0.01 -0.83 -11.58
N THR A 190 -1.29 -1.16 -11.77
CA THR A 190 -1.85 -2.49 -11.49
C THR A 190 -2.63 -3.02 -12.70
N TYR A 191 -2.89 -4.33 -12.74
CA TYR A 191 -3.35 -5.03 -13.94
C TYR A 191 -4.69 -5.73 -13.70
N SER A 192 -5.59 -5.65 -14.67
CA SER A 192 -6.99 -6.10 -14.53
C SER A 192 -7.39 -7.18 -15.54
N PHE A 193 -6.45 -7.71 -16.33
CA PHE A 193 -6.72 -8.76 -17.33
C PHE A 193 -7.47 -9.96 -16.75
N GLY A 194 -8.73 -10.14 -17.17
CA GLY A 194 -9.61 -11.22 -16.72
C GLY A 194 -10.21 -11.04 -15.32
N LEU A 195 -9.94 -9.90 -14.67
CA LEU A 195 -10.49 -9.52 -13.37
C LEU A 195 -11.58 -8.45 -13.49
N ASP A 196 -11.44 -7.54 -14.47
CA ASP A 196 -12.32 -6.39 -14.66
C ASP A 196 -12.28 -5.89 -16.13
N ASP A 197 -13.06 -4.85 -16.44
CA ASP A 197 -13.25 -4.34 -17.81
C ASP A 197 -12.05 -3.55 -18.36
N GLN A 198 -11.19 -3.02 -17.49
CA GLN A 198 -9.94 -2.37 -17.88
C GLN A 198 -8.77 -3.34 -17.97
N GLU A 199 -7.70 -2.94 -18.64
CA GLU A 199 -6.47 -3.74 -18.70
C GLU A 199 -5.48 -3.34 -17.60
N PHE A 200 -5.45 -2.04 -17.28
CA PHE A 200 -4.64 -1.48 -16.21
C PHE A 200 -5.47 -0.52 -15.37
N VAL A 201 -5.07 -0.35 -14.12
CA VAL A 201 -5.46 0.80 -13.29
C VAL A 201 -4.17 1.52 -12.94
N VAL A 202 -4.10 2.80 -13.29
CA VAL A 202 -2.96 3.66 -13.01
C VAL A 202 -3.35 4.67 -11.93
N ALA A 203 -2.56 4.68 -10.86
CA ALA A 203 -2.78 5.53 -9.70
C ALA A 203 -1.52 6.37 -9.45
N PHE A 204 -1.68 7.68 -9.43
CA PHE A 204 -0.60 8.66 -9.27
C PHE A 204 -0.78 9.43 -7.97
N GLU A 205 0.21 9.39 -7.10
CA GLU A 205 0.26 10.11 -5.84
C GLU A 205 1.23 11.30 -5.96
N THR A 206 0.79 12.50 -5.55
CA THR A 206 1.64 13.71 -5.55
C THR A 206 1.08 14.80 -4.64
N ASP A 207 1.95 15.70 -4.17
CA ASP A 207 1.54 16.95 -3.50
C ASP A 207 1.38 18.11 -4.49
N GLU A 208 1.77 17.92 -5.76
CA GLU A 208 1.80 18.94 -6.81
C GLU A 208 0.86 18.56 -7.98
N PRO A 209 -0.45 18.87 -7.91
CA PRO A 209 -1.40 18.59 -9.00
C PRO A 209 -1.02 19.18 -10.35
N ALA A 210 -0.32 20.32 -10.37
CA ALA A 210 0.15 20.96 -11.59
C ALA A 210 1.13 20.06 -12.35
N ASP A 211 2.09 19.45 -11.65
CA ASP A 211 3.04 18.51 -12.24
C ASP A 211 2.33 17.30 -12.86
N PHE A 212 1.26 16.80 -12.22
CA PHE A 212 0.49 15.71 -12.80
C PHE A 212 -0.27 16.12 -14.07
N LEU A 213 -0.82 17.35 -14.11
CA LEU A 213 -1.47 17.89 -15.29
C LEU A 213 -0.49 17.96 -16.47
N ASP A 214 0.68 18.56 -16.24
CA ASP A 214 1.71 18.75 -17.27
C ASP A 214 2.26 17.38 -17.73
N LEU A 215 2.49 16.45 -16.81
CA LEU A 215 2.88 15.07 -17.12
C LEU A 215 1.88 14.41 -18.07
N VAL A 216 0.60 14.41 -17.73
CA VAL A 216 -0.43 13.75 -18.56
C VAL A 216 -0.59 14.46 -19.90
N GLN A 217 -0.43 15.79 -19.96
CA GLN A 217 -0.41 16.54 -21.20
C GLN A 217 0.74 16.09 -22.11
N GLU A 218 1.97 16.01 -21.59
CA GLU A 218 3.14 15.60 -22.37
C GLU A 218 3.05 14.14 -22.81
N LEU A 219 2.55 13.24 -21.94
CA LEU A 219 2.35 11.83 -22.29
C LEU A 219 1.40 11.63 -23.49
N ARG A 220 0.48 12.56 -23.74
CA ARG A 220 -0.43 12.49 -24.90
C ARG A 220 0.30 12.69 -26.24
N GLU A 221 1.49 13.28 -26.23
CA GLU A 221 2.30 13.52 -27.43
C GLU A 221 3.18 12.32 -27.80
N THR A 222 3.35 11.36 -26.88
CA THR A 222 4.19 10.16 -27.10
C THR A 222 3.55 9.15 -28.06
N GLU A 223 4.36 8.29 -28.71
CA GLU A 223 3.84 7.27 -29.63
C GLU A 223 2.89 6.27 -28.91
N SER A 224 3.13 6.02 -27.61
CA SER A 224 2.28 5.18 -26.77
C SER A 224 0.82 5.63 -26.74
N SER A 225 0.58 6.93 -26.88
CA SER A 225 -0.74 7.58 -26.88
C SER A 225 -1.63 7.09 -28.03
N LEU A 226 -1.05 6.80 -29.20
CA LEU A 226 -1.78 6.26 -30.37
C LEU A 226 -2.49 4.93 -30.09
N TYR A 227 -2.02 4.21 -29.07
CA TYR A 227 -2.55 2.90 -28.70
C TYR A 227 -3.52 2.95 -27.52
N THR A 228 -3.92 4.14 -27.06
CA THR A 228 -4.91 4.27 -25.98
C THR A 228 -6.32 4.11 -26.55
N LEU A 229 -7.07 3.12 -26.05
CA LEU A 229 -8.49 2.92 -26.38
C LEU A 229 -9.41 3.65 -25.40
N ARG A 230 -9.08 3.58 -24.10
CA ARG A 230 -9.83 4.23 -23.02
C ARG A 230 -8.91 4.52 -21.85
N ASP A 231 -8.92 5.76 -21.37
CA ASP A 231 -8.20 6.25 -20.19
C ASP A 231 -9.13 7.05 -19.24
N THR A 232 -10.44 6.85 -19.38
CA THR A 232 -11.49 7.56 -18.63
C THR A 232 -12.47 6.57 -17.99
N PRO A 233 -13.17 6.96 -16.90
CA PRO A 233 -13.10 8.28 -16.22
C PRO A 233 -11.81 8.48 -15.41
N LEU A 234 -11.40 9.75 -15.25
CA LEU A 234 -10.29 10.15 -14.39
C LEU A 234 -10.83 10.69 -13.06
N PHE A 235 -10.22 10.25 -11.97
CA PHE A 235 -10.64 10.55 -10.60
C PHE A 235 -9.55 11.37 -9.91
N SER A 236 -9.87 12.59 -9.51
CA SER A 236 -8.99 13.47 -8.73
C SER A 236 -9.43 13.45 -7.27
N CYS A 237 -8.59 12.95 -6.38
CA CYS A 237 -8.95 12.65 -5.00
C CYS A 237 -8.05 13.39 -4.02
N VAL A 238 -8.62 13.81 -2.89
CA VAL A 238 -7.87 14.45 -1.78
C VAL A 238 -7.79 13.47 -0.61
N ARG A 239 -6.59 13.18 -0.15
CA ARG A 239 -6.33 12.30 1.00
C ARG A 239 -6.91 12.94 2.26
N MET A 240 -7.62 12.15 3.04
CA MET A 240 -8.23 12.55 4.30
C MET A 240 -8.18 11.39 5.29
N GLY A 241 -8.27 11.67 6.59
CA GLY A 241 -8.67 10.65 7.56
C GLY A 241 -10.08 10.14 7.26
N LEU A 242 -10.44 8.94 7.73
CA LEU A 242 -11.75 8.36 7.41
C LEU A 242 -12.90 9.24 7.91
N ASP A 243 -12.84 9.70 9.15
CA ASP A 243 -13.89 10.53 9.74
C ASP A 243 -13.98 11.90 9.05
N GLN A 244 -12.84 12.48 8.67
CA GLN A 244 -12.80 13.71 7.88
C GLN A 244 -13.41 13.52 6.49
N ALA A 245 -13.14 12.39 5.84
CA ALA A 245 -13.75 12.06 4.56
C ALA A 245 -15.27 11.92 4.70
N LEU A 246 -15.76 11.27 5.75
CA LEU A 246 -17.19 11.17 6.06
C LEU A 246 -17.80 12.54 6.42
N ASP A 247 -17.06 13.40 7.09
CA ASP A 247 -17.48 14.77 7.39
C ASP A 247 -17.62 15.64 6.14
N SER A 248 -16.77 15.42 5.14
CA SER A 248 -16.88 16.09 3.84
C SER A 248 -18.18 15.74 3.09
N LEU A 249 -18.89 14.68 3.45
CA LEU A 249 -20.17 14.28 2.83
C LEU A 249 -21.37 15.14 3.28
N GLY A 250 -21.20 15.92 4.36
CA GLY A 250 -22.23 16.76 4.99
C GLY A 250 -22.60 16.31 6.40
N GLY A 251 -23.53 17.01 7.05
CA GLY A 251 -23.97 16.72 8.42
C GLY A 251 -22.98 17.19 9.50
N PRO A 252 -23.29 16.94 10.80
CA PRO A 252 -22.39 17.29 11.89
C PRO A 252 -21.06 16.55 11.80
N ALA A 253 -19.98 17.20 12.22
CA ALA A 253 -18.66 16.59 12.25
C ALA A 253 -18.60 15.46 13.29
N ILE A 254 -17.96 14.36 12.95
CA ILE A 254 -17.59 13.29 13.89
C ILE A 254 -16.09 13.17 14.08
N ALA A 255 -15.30 13.74 13.17
CA ALA A 255 -13.87 13.85 13.34
C ALA A 255 -13.61 14.76 14.56
N VAL A 256 -12.81 14.27 15.49
CA VAL A 256 -12.24 15.12 16.53
C VAL A 256 -11.27 16.07 15.83
N GLU A 257 -11.35 17.38 16.12
CA GLU A 257 -10.38 18.36 15.61
C GLU A 257 -8.97 17.82 15.83
N ASP A 258 -8.23 17.63 14.74
CA ASP A 258 -6.92 17.01 14.77
C ASP A 258 -5.96 17.94 15.52
N GLU A 259 -5.40 17.45 16.63
CA GLU A 259 -3.98 17.71 16.82
C GLU A 259 -3.26 17.18 15.56
N PRO A 260 -2.26 17.90 15.02
CA PRO A 260 -1.60 17.53 13.77
C PRO A 260 -1.29 16.02 13.74
N GLU A 261 -1.37 15.36 12.58
CA GLU A 261 -1.14 13.90 12.42
C GLU A 261 0.19 13.43 13.05
N GLU A 262 1.14 14.35 13.23
CA GLU A 262 2.42 14.20 13.94
C GLU A 262 2.34 14.19 15.47
N ALA A 263 1.29 14.80 16.04
CA ALA A 263 0.94 14.89 17.44
C ALA A 263 -0.09 13.83 17.89
N ARG A 264 -0.63 13.00 16.99
CA ARG A 264 -1.61 11.98 17.35
C ARG A 264 -0.94 10.70 17.88
N GLU A 265 -1.24 10.36 19.13
CA GLU A 265 -0.84 9.07 19.71
C GLU A 265 -1.75 7.95 19.18
N VAL A 266 -1.16 7.00 18.44
CA VAL A 266 -1.90 5.87 17.86
C VAL A 266 -1.24 4.58 18.33
N TRP A 267 -2.04 3.65 18.86
CA TRP A 267 -1.58 2.31 19.29
C TRP A 267 -2.33 1.21 18.54
N VAL A 268 -1.60 0.22 18.06
CA VAL A 268 -2.14 -1.01 17.48
C VAL A 268 -1.72 -2.20 18.33
N GLU A 269 -2.71 -2.99 18.73
CA GLU A 269 -2.51 -4.31 19.33
C GLU A 269 -1.97 -5.30 18.28
N VAL A 270 -0.82 -5.90 18.55
CA VAL A 270 -0.14 -6.84 17.65
C VAL A 270 -0.47 -8.30 17.98
N GLY A 271 -0.71 -8.58 19.26
CA GLY A 271 -1.04 -9.92 19.78
C GLY A 271 -0.19 -10.32 20.99
N PRO A 272 -0.35 -11.55 21.50
CA PRO A 272 0.35 -12.04 22.69
C PRO A 272 1.88 -12.04 22.51
N LEU A 273 2.61 -11.70 23.58
CA LEU A 273 4.07 -11.75 23.61
C LEU A 273 4.60 -13.16 23.38
N ASP A 274 3.91 -14.17 23.90
CA ASP A 274 4.29 -15.58 23.79
C ASP A 274 4.25 -16.09 22.33
N ASP A 275 3.47 -15.45 21.46
CA ASP A 275 3.42 -15.74 20.02
C ASP A 275 4.57 -15.07 19.24
N PHE A 276 5.44 -14.33 19.92
CA PHE A 276 6.49 -13.52 19.32
C PHE A 276 7.85 -13.78 19.98
N ALA A 277 8.39 -14.99 19.76
CA ALA A 277 9.63 -15.47 20.37
C ALA A 277 10.88 -14.63 20.01
N PRO A 278 11.94 -14.64 20.85
CA PRO A 278 13.22 -14.01 20.53
C PRO A 278 13.80 -14.46 19.18
N GLY A 279 14.33 -13.49 18.42
CA GLY A 279 14.86 -13.67 17.08
C GLY A 279 13.82 -13.57 15.95
N THR A 280 12.55 -13.34 16.29
CA THR A 280 11.48 -13.21 15.29
C THR A 280 11.29 -11.76 14.83
N THR A 281 10.65 -11.62 13.68
CA THR A 281 10.28 -10.32 13.09
C THR A 281 8.88 -10.43 12.50
N ARG A 282 8.07 -9.38 12.63
CA ARG A 282 6.70 -9.32 12.11
C ARG A 282 6.46 -7.97 11.45
N VAL A 283 5.81 -7.99 10.29
CA VAL A 283 5.29 -6.77 9.66
C VAL A 283 3.91 -6.50 10.22
N ILE A 284 3.69 -5.27 10.68
CA ILE A 284 2.39 -4.78 11.14
C ILE A 284 2.02 -3.51 10.37
N TYR A 285 0.75 -3.14 10.42
CA TYR A 285 0.24 -1.90 9.84
C TYR A 285 -0.18 -0.95 10.96
N LEU A 286 0.44 0.22 11.01
CA LEU A 286 0.12 1.31 11.92
C LEU A 286 -0.23 2.52 11.06
N ASP A 287 -1.47 2.99 11.15
CA ASP A 287 -1.98 4.15 10.40
C ASP A 287 -1.75 4.05 8.87
N GLY A 288 -2.00 2.86 8.31
CA GLY A 288 -1.77 2.57 6.89
C GLY A 288 -0.29 2.43 6.47
N GLN A 289 0.66 2.64 7.38
CA GLN A 289 2.10 2.46 7.14
C GLN A 289 2.59 1.11 7.66
N GLN A 290 3.55 0.50 6.98
CA GLN A 290 4.17 -0.74 7.47
C GLN A 290 5.23 -0.44 8.54
N ALA A 291 5.12 -1.09 9.68
CA ALA A 291 6.17 -1.16 10.70
C ALA A 291 6.75 -2.59 10.77
N ALA A 292 8.05 -2.68 11.01
CA ALA A 292 8.75 -3.93 11.29
C ALA A 292 8.96 -3.99 12.81
N LEU A 293 8.30 -4.94 13.45
CA LEU A 293 8.49 -5.29 14.86
C LEU A 293 9.54 -6.39 14.93
N PHE A 294 10.60 -6.19 15.71
CA PHE A 294 11.69 -7.13 15.94
C PHE A 294 11.69 -7.55 17.41
N ASN A 295 11.90 -8.84 17.67
CA ASN A 295 12.27 -9.32 19.00
C ASN A 295 13.75 -9.74 18.97
N VAL A 296 14.62 -8.96 19.60
CA VAL A 296 16.05 -9.20 19.62
C VAL A 296 16.46 -9.56 21.05
N GLY A 297 16.71 -10.85 21.29
CA GLY A 297 17.10 -11.34 22.62
C GLY A 297 16.06 -11.09 23.72
N GLY A 298 14.78 -10.95 23.38
CA GLY A 298 13.70 -10.62 24.32
C GLY A 298 13.35 -9.13 24.37
N LYS A 299 14.17 -8.25 23.79
CA LYS A 299 13.89 -6.82 23.69
C LYS A 299 13.18 -6.49 22.38
N LEU A 300 12.06 -5.80 22.48
CA LEU A 300 11.23 -5.44 21.32
C LEU A 300 11.65 -4.08 20.74
N TYR A 301 11.65 -4.00 19.41
CA TYR A 301 11.93 -2.77 18.65
C TYR A 301 10.94 -2.65 17.51
N ALA A 302 10.46 -1.44 17.24
CA ALA A 302 9.60 -1.18 16.09
C ALA A 302 10.09 0.04 15.33
N ILE A 303 10.33 -0.13 14.03
CA ILE A 303 10.71 0.94 13.09
C ILE A 303 9.90 0.80 11.80
N SER A 304 9.94 1.79 10.91
CA SER A 304 9.33 1.66 9.57
C SER A 304 9.87 0.41 8.88
N ASN A 305 8.97 -0.39 8.30
CA ASN A 305 9.40 -1.52 7.47
C ASN A 305 9.98 -1.05 6.13
N ARG A 306 9.88 0.24 5.79
CA ARG A 306 10.35 0.80 4.52
C ARG A 306 11.60 1.63 4.77
N CYS A 307 12.74 1.17 4.26
CA CYS A 307 13.98 1.93 4.36
C CYS A 307 13.85 3.30 3.68
N SER A 308 14.55 4.31 4.17
CA SER A 308 14.47 5.69 3.66
C SER A 308 15.13 5.87 2.29
N HIS A 309 16.01 4.95 1.88
CA HIS A 309 16.69 4.99 0.57
C HIS A 309 15.75 4.62 -0.59
N ALA A 310 15.29 3.37 -0.62
CA ALA A 310 14.51 2.80 -1.73
C ALA A 310 13.27 2.03 -1.26
N ARG A 311 12.85 2.26 -0.01
CA ARG A 311 11.66 1.64 0.61
C ARG A 311 11.72 0.11 0.69
N GLY A 312 12.93 -0.46 0.78
CA GLY A 312 13.14 -1.90 0.98
C GLY A 312 12.63 -2.41 2.33
N PRO A 313 12.26 -3.70 2.44
CA PRO A 313 11.65 -4.32 3.62
C PRO A 313 12.68 -4.54 4.73
N LEU A 314 12.73 -3.67 5.73
CA LEU A 314 13.65 -3.83 6.86
C LEU A 314 13.37 -5.09 7.70
N SER A 315 12.12 -5.57 7.72
CA SER A 315 11.75 -6.84 8.38
C SER A 315 12.46 -8.08 7.83
N GLU A 316 13.01 -8.00 6.61
CA GLU A 316 13.79 -9.08 6.00
C GLU A 316 15.30 -8.86 6.14
N GLY A 317 15.69 -7.75 6.75
CA GLY A 317 17.07 -7.38 6.96
C GLY A 317 17.77 -8.25 8.00
N ALA A 318 19.09 -8.37 7.87
CA ALA A 318 19.90 -9.05 8.86
C ALA A 318 20.03 -8.14 10.11
N VAL A 319 19.71 -8.69 11.28
CA VAL A 319 19.88 -8.00 12.56
C VAL A 319 21.20 -8.39 13.20
N SER A 320 21.95 -7.42 13.71
CA SER A 320 23.18 -7.61 14.47
C SER A 320 23.27 -6.61 15.61
N CYS A 321 23.71 -7.06 16.79
CA CYS A 321 23.98 -6.19 17.94
C CYS A 321 25.48 -6.17 18.23
N ASP A 322 25.99 -5.02 18.70
CA ASP A 322 27.36 -4.89 19.19
C ASP A 322 27.49 -5.31 20.66
N GLU A 323 28.70 -5.21 21.22
CA GLU A 323 29.00 -5.55 22.62
C GLU A 323 28.29 -4.65 23.65
N SER A 324 27.70 -3.53 23.19
CA SER A 324 26.94 -2.60 24.02
C SER A 324 25.42 -2.77 23.85
N ASP A 325 24.98 -3.89 23.27
CA ASP A 325 23.59 -4.22 22.94
C ASP A 325 22.91 -3.20 21.98
N ASN A 326 23.70 -2.44 21.19
CA ASN A 326 23.14 -1.61 20.13
C ASN A 326 22.82 -2.48 18.93
N CYS A 327 21.53 -2.73 18.72
CA CYS A 327 21.05 -3.58 17.65
C CYS A 327 20.73 -2.76 16.39
N THR A 328 21.20 -3.27 15.26
CA THR A 328 21.04 -2.65 13.95
C THR A 328 20.45 -3.64 12.96
N VAL A 329 19.74 -3.13 11.96
CA VAL A 329 19.24 -3.92 10.84
C VAL A 329 19.83 -3.42 9.53
N VAL A 330 20.29 -4.35 8.70
CA VAL A 330 20.81 -4.05 7.36
C VAL A 330 19.71 -4.32 6.33
N CYS A 331 19.31 -3.27 5.60
CA CYS A 331 18.34 -3.39 4.52
C CYS A 331 18.82 -4.41 3.47
N PRO A 332 17.99 -5.40 3.08
CA PRO A 332 18.42 -6.47 2.18
C PRO A 332 18.59 -6.04 0.73
N TRP A 333 18.21 -4.80 0.37
CA TRP A 333 18.30 -4.31 -1.01
C TRP A 333 19.63 -3.62 -1.28
N HIS A 334 19.91 -2.54 -0.56
CA HIS A 334 21.10 -1.71 -0.80
C HIS A 334 21.99 -1.55 0.45
N TYR A 335 21.83 -2.43 1.44
CA TYR A 335 22.70 -2.52 2.61
C TYR A 335 22.80 -1.27 3.49
N ALA A 336 21.89 -0.31 3.32
CA ALA A 336 21.72 0.77 4.29
C ALA A 336 21.40 0.17 5.66
N LYS A 337 22.16 0.58 6.68
CA LYS A 337 22.13 0.05 8.03
C LYS A 337 21.45 1.06 8.94
N TYR A 338 20.48 0.59 9.71
CA TYR A 338 19.68 1.42 10.61
C TYR A 338 19.79 0.91 12.04
N ASP A 339 19.83 1.83 12.99
CA ASP A 339 19.72 1.52 14.41
C ASP A 339 18.27 1.19 14.78
N LEU A 340 18.04 0.06 15.45
CA LEU A 340 16.69 -0.40 15.79
C LEU A 340 16.05 0.39 16.93
N ALA A 341 16.85 1.04 17.78
CA ALA A 341 16.37 1.81 18.92
C ALA A 341 15.91 3.22 18.53
N THR A 342 16.52 3.79 17.49
CA THR A 342 16.35 5.19 17.10
C THR A 342 15.84 5.38 15.67
N GLY A 343 15.99 4.38 14.80
CA GLY A 343 15.71 4.50 13.37
C GLY A 343 16.76 5.28 12.58
N GLN A 344 17.84 5.74 13.22
CA GLN A 344 18.90 6.51 12.57
C GLN A 344 19.71 5.67 11.59
N VAL A 345 20.21 6.31 10.53
CA VAL A 345 21.17 5.66 9.63
C VAL A 345 22.51 5.56 10.35
N VAL A 346 23.04 4.35 10.41
CA VAL A 346 24.35 4.07 10.99
C VAL A 346 25.42 3.98 9.91
N ASP A 347 25.07 3.39 8.76
CA ASP A 347 26.01 3.15 7.65
C ASP A 347 25.26 2.91 6.32
N GLY A 348 25.98 2.95 5.21
CA GLY A 348 25.47 2.69 3.87
C GLY A 348 24.94 3.94 3.15
N ILE A 349 24.14 3.72 2.12
CA ILE A 349 23.81 4.77 1.13
C ILE A 349 22.60 5.64 1.48
N ALA A 350 21.90 5.34 2.58
CA ALA A 350 20.79 6.15 3.03
C ALA A 350 21.30 7.42 3.73
N SER A 351 20.60 8.55 3.56
CA SER A 351 20.95 9.82 4.23
C SER A 351 19.89 10.31 5.23
N ALA A 352 18.74 9.63 5.30
CA ALA A 352 17.62 10.01 6.17
C ALA A 352 17.25 8.87 7.13
N PRO A 353 16.83 9.15 8.37
CA PRO A 353 16.36 8.13 9.30
C PRO A 353 15.05 7.50 8.81
N VAL A 354 14.68 6.38 9.43
CA VAL A 354 13.32 5.82 9.36
C VAL A 354 12.55 6.15 10.63
N ALA A 355 11.21 6.18 10.54
CA ALA A 355 10.37 6.36 11.71
C ALA A 355 10.60 5.25 12.75
N LYS A 356 10.68 5.63 14.02
CA LYS A 356 10.68 4.74 15.19
C LYS A 356 9.26 4.74 15.78
N TYR A 357 8.83 3.58 16.26
CA TYR A 357 7.58 3.42 16.99
C TYR A 357 7.87 2.91 18.41
N GLU A 358 7.04 3.32 19.36
CA GLU A 358 7.08 2.80 20.72
C GLU A 358 6.46 1.41 20.78
N VAL A 359 7.01 0.57 21.66
CA VAL A 359 6.50 -0.78 21.90
C VAL A 359 6.21 -0.89 23.38
N ASP A 360 4.99 -1.31 23.70
CA ASP A 360 4.52 -1.47 25.07
C ASP A 360 3.89 -2.86 25.24
N VAL A 361 4.13 -3.50 26.38
CA VAL A 361 3.57 -4.83 26.68
C VAL A 361 2.64 -4.68 27.86
N ARG A 362 1.34 -4.81 27.60
CA ARG A 362 0.27 -4.67 28.60
C ARG A 362 -0.38 -6.02 28.79
N ASP A 363 -0.34 -6.55 30.01
CA ASP A 363 -0.95 -7.85 30.37
C ASP A 363 -0.55 -9.00 29.42
N GLY A 364 0.72 -9.02 29.00
CA GLY A 364 1.26 -10.05 28.10
C GLY A 364 0.92 -9.85 26.62
N VAL A 365 0.30 -8.73 26.23
CA VAL A 365 -0.02 -8.39 24.83
C VAL A 365 0.87 -7.25 24.35
N ILE A 366 1.42 -7.40 23.15
CA ILE A 366 2.27 -6.40 22.51
C ILE A 366 1.37 -5.34 21.85
N TYR A 367 1.65 -4.08 22.15
CA TYR A 367 1.12 -2.90 21.48
C TYR A 367 2.27 -2.13 20.84
N VAL A 368 2.06 -1.65 19.61
CA VAL A 368 3.01 -0.77 18.93
C VAL A 368 2.31 0.55 18.64
N GLY A 369 2.96 1.66 18.96
CA GLY A 369 2.37 2.96 18.79
C GLY A 369 3.31 4.04 18.30
N ARG A 370 2.73 5.06 17.67
CA ARG A 370 3.40 6.31 17.35
C ARG A 370 3.15 7.24 18.53
N VAL A 371 4.21 7.65 19.22
CA VAL A 371 4.13 8.66 20.28
C VAL A 371 4.78 9.93 19.77
N PRO A 372 4.10 11.09 19.87
CA PRO A 372 4.68 12.38 19.47
C PRO A 372 5.96 12.65 20.27
N GLN A 373 7.05 13.00 19.58
CA GLN A 373 8.23 13.54 20.28
C GLN A 373 7.90 14.96 20.73
N ILE A 374 7.55 15.12 22.00
CA ILE A 374 7.53 16.43 22.64
C ILE A 374 8.99 16.83 22.82
N GLU A 375 9.52 17.69 21.94
CA GLU A 375 10.77 18.37 22.24
C GLU A 375 10.57 19.18 23.52
N ALA A 376 11.29 18.80 24.58
CA ALA A 376 11.35 19.59 25.79
C ALA A 376 11.98 20.94 25.42
N ILE A 377 11.16 22.00 25.47
CA ILE A 377 11.58 23.39 25.25
C ILE A 377 12.63 23.83 26.26
#